data_AF-A0A1H4R172-F1
#
_entry.id   AF-A0A1H4R172-F1
#
_cell.length_a   1.000
_cell.length_b   1.000
_cell.length_c   1.000
_cell.angle_alpha   90.00
_cell.angle_beta   90.00
_cell.angle_gamma   90.00
#
_symmetry.space_group_name_H-M   'P 1'
#
loop_
_entity.id
_entity.type
_entity.pdbx_description
1 polymer ?
#
loop_
_entity_poly.entity_id
_entity_poly.type
_entity_poly.pdbx_seq_one_letter_code
_entity_poly.pdbx_strand_id
1 'polypeptide(L)'
;MNSTYRAQVVTPAEWEAARLRLLAREQELTRARDALAARHRRMPWLKADQEYAFDGPNSAARLLDLFEGSRQLLLSRAFFEPGVDGRPTTPASAARCRPARSPISRISTPAFASRAPQPDIEQMAALMGWAMPWYTITDSFDADFGLAERYGTNAFFRDGDTIYRTYFANDREHEPIGAISGCLDFTALGRQEDWEDSPDGYPQVPRYSWLKRHDEYGPTGQAAITESAHHANHD
;
A
#
# COMPACT_ATOMS: atom_id res chain seq x y z
N MET A 1 -46.63 -15.25 2.61
CA MET A 1 -45.38 -15.02 3.38
C MET A 1 -44.80 -13.71 2.90
N ASN A 2 -44.97 -12.62 3.65
CA ASN A 2 -44.39 -11.32 3.32
C ASN A 2 -42.89 -11.38 3.63
N SER A 3 -42.06 -11.36 2.60
CA SER A 3 -40.61 -11.21 2.78
C SER A 3 -40.33 -9.82 3.35
N THR A 4 -39.72 -9.77 4.52
CA THR A 4 -39.23 -8.54 5.19
C THR A 4 -38.03 -7.91 4.44
N TYR A 5 -37.59 -8.50 3.33
CA TYR A 5 -36.49 -8.01 2.52
C TYR A 5 -36.99 -7.63 1.12
N ARG A 6 -36.69 -6.39 0.70
CA ARG A 6 -37.05 -5.81 -0.62
C ARG A 6 -36.36 -6.47 -1.82
N ALA A 7 -35.67 -7.60 -1.64
CA ALA A 7 -34.96 -8.27 -2.71
C ALA A 7 -35.91 -9.19 -3.49
N GLN A 8 -35.75 -9.22 -4.82
CA GLN A 8 -36.47 -10.16 -5.68
C GLN A 8 -35.93 -11.58 -5.45
N VAL A 9 -36.80 -12.51 -5.06
CA VAL A 9 -36.47 -13.94 -4.91
C VAL A 9 -36.88 -14.66 -6.18
N VAL A 10 -35.95 -15.38 -6.81
CA VAL A 10 -36.12 -16.01 -8.13
C VAL A 10 -35.71 -17.48 -8.11
N THR A 11 -36.02 -18.21 -9.18
CA THR A 11 -35.59 -19.61 -9.35
C THR A 11 -34.07 -19.72 -9.62
N PRO A 12 -33.45 -20.91 -9.47
CA PRO A 12 -32.03 -21.10 -9.78
C PRO A 12 -31.65 -20.73 -11.22
N ALA A 13 -32.51 -21.02 -12.20
CA ALA A 13 -32.26 -20.72 -13.61
C ALA A 13 -32.27 -19.20 -13.88
N GLU A 14 -33.22 -18.48 -13.30
CA GLU A 14 -33.29 -17.02 -13.39
C GLU A 14 -32.11 -16.34 -12.69
N TRP A 15 -31.69 -16.88 -11.54
CA TRP A 15 -30.51 -16.40 -10.83
C TRP A 15 -29.24 -16.58 -11.65
N GLU A 16 -29.01 -17.76 -12.23
CA GLU A 16 -27.79 -18.00 -13.02
C GLU A 16 -27.76 -17.14 -14.28
N ALA A 17 -28.89 -16.96 -14.96
CA ALA A 17 -28.99 -16.04 -16.09
C ALA A 17 -28.68 -14.58 -15.69
N ALA A 18 -29.15 -14.14 -14.51
CA ALA A 18 -28.82 -12.82 -13.98
C ALA A 18 -27.33 -12.70 -13.60
N ARG A 19 -26.76 -13.73 -12.95
CA ARG A 19 -25.34 -13.77 -12.57
C ARG A 19 -24.43 -13.73 -13.78
N LEU A 20 -24.71 -14.48 -14.84
CA LEU A 20 -23.86 -14.47 -16.05
C LEU A 20 -23.86 -13.10 -16.74
N ARG A 21 -25.00 -12.39 -16.73
CA ARG A 21 -25.05 -11.00 -17.23
C ARG A 21 -24.20 -10.06 -16.36
N LEU A 22 -24.23 -10.23 -15.04
CA LEU A 22 -23.40 -9.45 -14.13
C LEU A 22 -21.91 -9.79 -14.29
N LEU A 23 -21.57 -11.06 -14.42
CA LEU A 23 -20.20 -11.55 -14.59
C LEU A 23 -19.50 -10.91 -15.79
N ALA A 24 -20.22 -10.70 -16.90
CA ALA A 24 -19.67 -9.98 -18.05
C ALA A 24 -19.23 -8.55 -17.68
N ARG A 25 -20.02 -7.83 -16.87
CA ARG A 25 -19.68 -6.48 -16.38
C ARG A 25 -18.54 -6.52 -15.36
N GLU A 26 -18.51 -7.52 -14.50
CA GLU A 26 -17.42 -7.72 -13.55
C GLU A 26 -16.09 -7.97 -14.27
N GLN A 27 -16.10 -8.76 -15.34
CA GLN A 27 -14.91 -8.98 -16.19
C GLN A 27 -14.45 -7.71 -16.92
N GLU A 28 -15.38 -6.87 -17.41
CA GLU A 28 -15.05 -5.55 -17.96
C GLU A 28 -14.35 -4.68 -16.91
N LEU A 29 -14.87 -4.65 -15.68
CA LEU A 29 -14.27 -3.90 -14.58
C LEU A 29 -12.89 -4.43 -14.20
N THR A 30 -12.68 -5.75 -14.19
CA THR A 30 -11.37 -6.37 -13.95
C THR A 30 -10.34 -5.89 -14.98
N ARG A 31 -10.66 -5.99 -16.28
CA ARG A 31 -9.74 -5.52 -17.34
C ARG A 31 -9.45 -4.02 -17.24
N ALA A 32 -10.46 -3.22 -16.89
CA ALA A 32 -10.28 -1.78 -16.70
C ALA A 32 -9.34 -1.47 -15.51
N ARG A 33 -9.43 -2.24 -14.42
CA ARG A 33 -8.52 -2.13 -13.29
C ARG A 33 -7.10 -2.54 -13.65
N ASP A 34 -6.92 -3.63 -14.39
CA ASP A 34 -5.60 -4.09 -14.85
C ASP A 34 -4.92 -3.03 -15.73
N ALA A 35 -5.69 -2.42 -16.64
CA ALA A 35 -5.21 -1.32 -17.48
C ALA A 35 -4.87 -0.05 -16.67
N LEU A 36 -5.63 0.24 -15.60
CA LEU A 36 -5.31 1.37 -14.71
C LEU A 36 -4.03 1.10 -13.91
N ALA A 37 -3.86 -0.10 -13.36
CA ALA A 37 -2.63 -0.50 -12.68
C ALA A 37 -1.42 -0.40 -13.61
N ALA A 38 -1.55 -0.81 -14.88
CA ALA A 38 -0.51 -0.65 -15.90
C ALA A 38 -0.12 0.82 -16.15
N ARG A 39 -1.08 1.75 -16.05
CA ARG A 39 -0.82 3.19 -16.11
C ARG A 39 -0.11 3.70 -14.87
N HIS A 40 -0.47 3.22 -13.67
CA HIS A 40 0.24 3.58 -12.44
C HIS A 40 1.72 3.19 -12.50
N ARG A 41 2.04 1.98 -12.99
CA ARG A 41 3.43 1.53 -13.14
C ARG A 41 4.27 2.40 -14.09
N ARG A 42 3.61 3.11 -15.02
CA ARG A 42 4.20 4.04 -16.00
C ARG A 42 4.13 5.52 -15.59
N MET A 43 3.62 5.83 -14.40
CA MET A 43 3.60 7.20 -13.91
C MET A 43 5.03 7.75 -13.84
N PRO A 44 5.26 9.01 -14.24
CA PRO A 44 6.56 9.65 -14.06
C PRO A 44 6.95 9.68 -12.58
N TRP A 45 8.22 9.42 -12.31
CA TRP A 45 8.76 9.41 -10.96
C TRP A 45 9.29 10.78 -10.58
N LEU A 46 8.96 11.22 -9.37
CA LEU A 46 9.46 12.46 -8.80
C LEU A 46 10.49 12.14 -7.72
N LYS A 47 11.74 12.57 -7.91
CA LYS A 47 12.80 12.36 -6.92
C LYS A 47 12.48 13.11 -5.62
N ALA A 48 12.68 12.45 -4.48
CA ALA A 48 12.66 13.08 -3.17
C ALA A 48 14.05 13.65 -2.89
N ASP A 49 14.25 14.94 -3.15
CA ASP A 49 15.57 15.58 -3.07
C ASP A 49 15.98 16.01 -1.65
N GLN A 50 15.04 16.09 -0.72
CA GLN A 50 15.30 16.47 0.66
C GLN A 50 15.53 15.24 1.56
N GLU A 51 16.33 15.43 2.60
CA GLU A 51 16.47 14.44 3.68
C GLU A 51 15.34 14.62 4.69
N TYR A 52 14.33 13.76 4.60
CA TYR A 52 13.19 13.77 5.52
C TYR A 52 13.46 12.94 6.78
N ALA A 53 13.14 13.52 7.93
CA ALA A 53 13.34 12.95 9.25
C ALA A 53 12.02 12.63 9.96
N PHE A 54 12.07 11.59 10.80
CA PHE A 54 10.96 11.06 11.56
C PHE A 54 11.44 10.62 12.94
N ASP A 55 10.56 10.65 13.93
CA ASP A 55 10.76 9.84 15.14
C ASP A 55 10.04 8.52 14.97
N GLY A 56 10.72 7.41 15.23
CA GLY A 56 10.16 6.07 15.17
C GLY A 56 10.13 5.37 16.53
N PRO A 57 9.53 4.17 16.61
CA PRO A 57 9.37 3.43 17.87
C PRO A 57 10.68 3.08 18.58
N ASN A 58 11.79 3.02 17.83
CA ASN A 58 13.10 2.64 18.37
C ASN A 58 14.08 3.82 18.46
N SER A 59 13.97 4.81 17.57
CA SER A 59 14.82 6.00 17.48
C SER A 59 14.34 6.94 16.37
N ALA A 60 15.03 8.08 16.20
CA ALA A 60 14.97 8.86 14.96
C ALA A 60 15.27 7.97 13.74
N ALA A 61 14.59 8.27 12.63
CA ALA A 61 14.67 7.56 11.35
C ALA A 61 14.59 8.56 10.19
N ARG A 62 15.20 8.22 9.05
CA ARG A 62 15.05 8.95 7.78
C ARG A 62 14.06 8.23 6.89
N LEU A 63 13.54 8.92 5.86
CA LEU A 63 12.64 8.30 4.87
C LEU A 63 13.21 7.01 4.27
N LEU A 64 14.53 6.93 4.07
CA LEU A 64 15.20 5.71 3.57
C LEU A 64 15.06 4.52 4.52
N ASP A 65 15.09 4.78 5.83
CA ASP A 65 15.08 3.75 6.87
C ASP A 65 13.68 3.11 7.00
N LEU A 66 12.62 3.86 6.66
CA LEU A 66 11.22 3.40 6.63
C LEU A 66 10.96 2.28 5.60
N PHE A 67 11.87 2.08 4.63
CA PHE A 67 11.74 0.99 3.67
C PHE A 67 12.01 -0.38 4.29
N GLU A 68 12.68 -0.47 5.45
CA GLU A 68 12.99 -1.73 6.15
C GLU A 68 13.61 -2.81 5.23
N GLY A 69 14.43 -2.39 4.27
CA GLY A 69 15.10 -3.27 3.29
C GLY A 69 14.27 -3.61 2.03
N SER A 70 13.00 -3.21 1.95
CA SER A 70 12.18 -3.33 0.74
C SER A 70 12.56 -2.27 -0.30
N ARG A 71 12.24 -2.53 -1.59
CA ARG A 71 12.40 -1.52 -2.65
C ARG A 71 11.25 -0.52 -2.72
N GLN A 72 10.12 -0.83 -2.09
CA GLN A 72 8.91 -0.01 -2.15
C GLN A 72 8.39 0.32 -0.75
N LEU A 73 7.83 1.51 -0.60
CA LEU A 73 7.23 2.00 0.64
C LEU A 73 5.85 2.61 0.32
N LEU A 74 4.83 2.17 1.04
CA LEU A 74 3.51 2.80 1.05
C LEU A 74 3.36 3.55 2.38
N LEU A 75 3.51 4.87 2.34
CA LEU A 75 3.45 5.71 3.53
C LEU A 75 2.14 6.50 3.56
N SER A 76 1.30 6.16 4.53
CA SER A 76 -0.02 6.77 4.72
C SER A 76 0.04 7.82 5.83
N ARG A 77 -0.45 9.03 5.58
CA ARG A 77 -0.57 10.04 6.65
C ARG A 77 -1.82 9.77 7.49
N ALA A 78 -1.64 9.51 8.77
CA ALA A 78 -2.72 9.52 9.74
C ALA A 78 -2.90 10.93 10.33
N PHE A 79 -4.14 11.42 10.36
CA PHE A 79 -4.48 12.68 11.04
C PHE A 79 -4.59 12.44 12.54
N PHE A 80 -3.43 12.48 13.19
CA PHE A 80 -3.28 12.34 14.63
C PHE A 80 -2.19 13.32 15.05
N GLU A 81 -2.57 14.43 15.68
CA GLU A 81 -1.65 15.53 16.00
C GLU A 81 -2.17 16.43 17.13
N PRO A 82 -1.29 17.13 17.87
CA PRO A 82 -1.70 18.01 18.96
C PRO A 82 -2.54 19.20 18.46
N GLY A 83 -3.59 19.57 19.21
CA GLY A 83 -4.42 20.74 18.89
C GLY A 83 -5.50 20.51 17.83
N VAL A 84 -5.57 19.31 17.21
CA VAL A 84 -6.72 18.91 16.40
C VAL A 84 -7.78 18.29 17.31
N ASP A 85 -8.81 19.07 17.63
CA ASP A 85 -9.97 18.64 18.42
C ASP A 85 -10.81 17.62 17.65
N GLY A 86 -11.31 16.61 18.36
CA GLY A 86 -11.93 15.45 17.73
C GLY A 86 -10.91 14.40 17.32
N ARG A 87 -10.15 13.91 18.33
CA ARG A 87 -9.47 12.59 18.39
C ARG A 87 -10.06 11.62 17.36
N PRO A 88 -9.33 10.60 16.87
CA PRO A 88 -10.02 9.50 16.22
C PRO A 88 -10.90 8.77 17.27
N THR A 89 -12.11 9.28 17.54
CA THR A 89 -13.24 8.56 18.09
C THR A 89 -13.85 7.68 16.99
N THR A 90 -13.46 7.92 15.74
CA THR A 90 -13.59 6.98 14.65
C THR A 90 -12.22 6.70 14.03
N PRO A 91 -11.77 5.43 14.01
CA PRO A 91 -10.56 4.98 13.32
C PRO A 91 -10.56 5.16 11.80
N ALA A 92 -11.52 5.89 11.23
CA ALA A 92 -11.92 5.75 9.82
C ALA A 92 -10.87 6.16 8.79
N SER A 93 -9.86 6.97 9.16
CA SER A 93 -8.75 7.32 8.26
C SER A 93 -7.63 6.29 8.32
N ALA A 94 -7.16 5.91 9.51
CA ALA A 94 -6.07 4.94 9.66
C ALA A 94 -6.51 3.46 9.52
N ALA A 95 -7.77 3.12 9.80
CA ALA A 95 -8.30 1.76 9.68
C ALA A 95 -8.56 1.30 8.24
N ARG A 96 -8.46 2.18 7.23
CA ARG A 96 -8.60 1.79 5.81
C ARG A 96 -7.42 0.95 5.33
N CYS A 97 -6.25 1.14 5.90
CA CYS A 97 -5.11 0.24 5.73
C CYS A 97 -5.10 -0.75 6.89
N ARG A 98 -5.75 -1.91 6.72
CA ARG A 98 -5.75 -2.92 7.79
C ARG A 98 -4.34 -3.49 8.00
N PRO A 99 -3.83 -3.48 9.25
CA PRO A 99 -2.56 -4.08 9.62
C PRO A 99 -2.79 -5.57 9.85
N ALA A 100 -2.83 -6.34 8.77
CA ALA A 100 -2.37 -7.72 8.88
C ALA A 100 -0.94 -7.72 8.38
N ARG A 101 -0.09 -8.54 9.01
CA ARG A 101 1.23 -8.95 8.52
C ARG A 101 1.02 -9.60 7.14
N SER A 102 0.83 -8.75 6.15
CA SER A 102 0.31 -9.11 4.86
C SER A 102 1.49 -9.62 4.03
N PRO A 103 1.29 -10.62 3.17
CA PRO A 103 2.29 -10.99 2.18
C PRO A 103 2.85 -9.80 1.37
N ILE A 104 2.12 -8.66 1.30
CA ILE A 104 2.59 -7.38 0.74
C ILE A 104 3.88 -6.88 1.34
N SER A 105 4.11 -7.06 2.65
CA SER A 105 5.30 -6.52 3.34
C SER A 105 6.63 -7.06 2.78
N ARG A 106 6.57 -8.02 1.86
CA ARG A 106 7.69 -8.60 1.13
C ARG A 106 7.97 -7.93 -0.22
N ILE A 107 6.99 -7.19 -0.74
CA ILE A 107 7.05 -6.45 -2.01
C ILE A 107 7.08 -4.94 -1.75
N SER A 108 6.38 -4.48 -0.71
CA SER A 108 6.33 -3.08 -0.30
C SER A 108 6.13 -2.99 1.21
N THR A 109 6.86 -2.11 1.88
CA THR A 109 6.71 -1.85 3.31
C THR A 109 5.55 -0.89 3.53
N PRO A 110 4.47 -1.28 4.22
CA PRO A 110 3.41 -0.35 4.60
C PRO A 110 3.76 0.33 5.93
N ALA A 111 3.59 1.65 6.00
CA ALA A 111 3.83 2.42 7.21
C ALA A 111 2.84 3.58 7.37
N PHE A 112 2.67 4.05 8.61
CA PHE A 112 1.93 5.26 8.92
C PHE A 112 2.88 6.38 9.36
N ALA A 113 2.49 7.62 9.09
CA ALA A 113 3.15 8.81 9.61
C ALA A 113 2.11 9.83 10.09
N SER A 114 2.38 10.50 11.21
CA SER A 114 1.51 11.56 11.74
C SER A 114 2.32 12.62 12.49
N ARG A 115 1.70 13.74 12.87
CA ARG A 115 2.38 14.82 13.62
C ARG A 115 2.29 14.66 15.15
N ALA A 116 1.57 13.66 15.65
CA ALA A 116 1.51 13.33 17.08
C ALA A 116 2.86 12.88 17.62
N PRO A 117 3.19 13.20 18.89
CA PRO A 117 4.38 12.67 19.55
C PRO A 117 4.42 11.14 19.56
N GLN A 118 5.62 10.57 19.45
CA GLN A 118 5.81 9.12 19.40
C GLN A 118 5.15 8.35 20.57
N PRO A 119 5.20 8.80 21.85
CA PRO A 119 4.51 8.11 22.94
C PRO A 119 2.99 8.03 22.78
N ASP A 120 2.37 9.06 22.18
CA ASP A 120 0.92 9.08 21.95
C ASP A 120 0.54 8.12 20.81
N ILE A 121 1.39 8.06 19.77
CA ILE A 121 1.26 7.09 18.67
C ILE A 121 1.33 5.66 19.21
N GLU A 122 2.32 5.37 20.06
CA GLU A 122 2.50 4.03 20.64
C GLU A 122 1.30 3.62 21.50
N GLN A 123 0.79 4.53 22.34
CA GLN A 123 -0.41 4.29 23.12
C GLN A 123 -1.62 3.99 22.22
N MET A 124 -1.82 4.78 21.16
CA MET A 124 -2.92 4.59 20.22
C MET A 124 -2.78 3.26 19.45
N ALA A 125 -1.58 2.94 18.96
CA ALA A 125 -1.30 1.69 18.28
C ALA A 125 -1.59 0.48 19.18
N ALA A 126 -1.22 0.55 20.47
CA ALA A 126 -1.52 -0.48 21.45
C ALA A 126 -3.04 -0.64 21.70
N LEU A 127 -3.78 0.47 21.85
CA LEU A 127 -5.24 0.43 21.99
C LEU A 127 -5.94 -0.20 20.78
N MET A 128 -5.40 0.05 19.59
CA MET A 128 -5.93 -0.48 18.33
C MET A 128 -5.44 -1.90 18.01
N GLY A 129 -4.48 -2.43 18.78
CA GLY A 129 -3.83 -3.72 18.51
C GLY A 129 -3.06 -3.73 17.19
N TRP A 130 -2.55 -2.58 16.75
CA TRP A 130 -1.83 -2.43 15.48
C TRP A 130 -0.35 -2.72 15.66
N ALA A 131 0.22 -3.47 14.72
CA ALA A 131 1.63 -3.85 14.69
C ALA A 131 2.41 -3.20 13.54
N MET A 132 1.80 -2.28 12.79
CA MET A 132 2.49 -1.60 11.70
C MET A 132 3.38 -0.48 12.22
N PRO A 133 4.54 -0.24 11.57
CA PRO A 133 5.36 0.92 11.87
C PRO A 133 4.55 2.22 11.74
N TRP A 134 4.59 3.04 12.78
CA TRP A 134 3.95 4.34 12.82
C TRP A 134 4.95 5.36 13.38
N TYR A 135 5.27 6.35 12.55
CA TYR A 135 6.29 7.35 12.79
C TYR A 135 5.69 8.74 13.03
N THR A 136 6.42 9.55 13.80
CA THR A 136 6.17 10.98 13.96
C THR A 136 6.89 11.76 12.86
N ILE A 137 6.19 12.66 12.18
CA ILE A 137 6.73 13.59 11.19
C ILE A 137 7.32 14.79 11.92
N THR A 138 8.61 15.07 11.73
CA THR A 138 9.32 16.15 12.45
C THR A 138 9.62 17.38 11.59
N ASP A 139 9.39 17.31 10.27
CA ASP A 139 9.79 18.33 9.29
C ASP A 139 8.67 18.70 8.28
N SER A 140 9.00 19.08 7.05
CA SER A 140 8.04 19.47 5.98
C SER A 140 7.52 18.31 5.13
N PHE A 141 7.82 17.04 5.47
CA PHE A 141 7.47 15.87 4.66
C PHE A 141 6.02 15.88 4.16
N ASP A 142 5.05 16.09 5.06
CA ASP A 142 3.64 16.08 4.68
C ASP A 142 3.27 17.22 3.73
N ALA A 143 3.84 18.41 3.88
CA ALA A 143 3.63 19.53 2.97
C ALA A 143 4.18 19.24 1.57
N ASP A 144 5.44 18.79 1.50
CA ASP A 144 6.13 18.53 0.23
C ASP A 144 5.48 17.39 -0.57
N PHE A 145 4.84 16.44 0.13
CA PHE A 145 4.14 15.32 -0.50
C PHE A 145 2.62 15.49 -0.60
N GLY A 146 2.10 16.70 -0.41
CA GLY A 146 0.68 17.04 -0.64
C GLY A 146 -0.28 16.45 0.40
N LEU A 147 0.24 16.13 1.57
CA LEU A 147 -0.48 15.57 2.71
C LEU A 147 -0.83 16.63 3.76
N ALA A 148 -0.26 17.85 3.74
CA ALA A 148 -0.38 18.91 4.78
C ALA A 148 -1.77 19.05 5.43
N GLU A 149 -2.83 19.03 4.63
CA GLU A 149 -4.20 19.28 5.07
C GLU A 149 -5.16 18.12 4.72
N ARG A 150 -4.63 16.98 4.26
CA ARG A 150 -5.45 15.85 3.81
C ARG A 150 -4.85 14.49 4.07
N TYR A 151 -5.74 13.53 4.30
CA TYR A 151 -5.39 12.12 4.32
C TYR A 151 -4.96 11.66 2.93
N GLY A 152 -3.97 10.77 2.89
CA GLY A 152 -3.57 10.09 1.66
C GLY A 152 -2.38 9.18 1.87
N THR A 153 -2.05 8.43 0.82
CA THR A 153 -0.95 7.48 0.78
C THR A 153 -0.05 7.82 -0.39
N ASN A 154 1.24 7.96 -0.11
CA ASN A 154 2.26 8.05 -1.13
C ASN A 154 2.92 6.68 -1.33
N ALA A 155 3.11 6.32 -2.60
CA ALA A 155 3.94 5.20 -2.99
C ALA A 155 5.33 5.72 -3.35
N PHE A 156 6.35 5.09 -2.77
CA PHE A 156 7.74 5.40 -3.02
C PHE A 156 8.48 4.16 -3.51
N PHE A 157 9.50 4.40 -4.32
CA PHE A 157 10.47 3.43 -4.80
C PHE A 157 11.88 3.89 -4.42
N ARG A 158 12.74 2.97 -4.01
CA ARG A 158 14.16 3.23 -3.80
C ARG A 158 15.04 2.51 -4.80
N ASP A 159 15.99 3.24 -5.37
CA ASP A 159 17.11 2.71 -6.14
C ASP A 159 18.42 3.09 -5.44
N GLY A 160 19.10 2.09 -4.87
CA GLY A 160 20.15 2.34 -3.88
C GLY A 160 19.61 3.20 -2.74
N ASP A 161 20.22 4.35 -2.52
CA ASP A 161 19.81 5.34 -1.50
C ASP A 161 18.97 6.50 -2.09
N THR A 162 18.69 6.47 -3.40
CA THR A 162 17.85 7.48 -4.05
C THR A 162 16.39 7.08 -3.95
N ILE A 163 15.54 8.01 -3.52
CA ILE A 163 14.11 7.76 -3.31
C ILE A 163 13.31 8.54 -4.34
N TYR A 164 12.30 7.88 -4.89
CA TYR A 164 11.35 8.43 -5.84
C TYR A 164 9.94 8.26 -5.32
N ARG A 165 9.13 9.31 -5.38
CA ARG A 165 7.68 9.22 -5.32
C ARG A 165 7.16 8.76 -6.67
N THR A 166 6.41 7.65 -6.67
CA THR A 166 5.88 7.03 -7.89
C THR A 166 4.38 7.24 -8.03
N TYR A 167 3.67 7.41 -6.91
CA TYR A 167 2.23 7.67 -6.94
C TYR A 167 1.70 8.30 -5.64
N PHE A 168 0.48 8.85 -5.71
CA PHE A 168 -0.26 9.40 -4.60
C PHE A 168 -1.75 9.12 -4.75
N ALA A 169 -2.38 8.64 -3.68
CA ALA A 169 -3.82 8.42 -3.62
C ALA A 169 -4.42 9.05 -2.36
N ASN A 170 -5.49 9.82 -2.53
CA ASN A 170 -6.30 10.40 -1.47
C ASN A 170 -7.78 10.06 -1.68
N ASP A 171 -8.65 10.50 -0.78
CA ASP A 171 -10.11 10.48 -0.95
C ASP A 171 -10.67 9.13 -1.45
N ARG A 172 -11.30 9.10 -2.62
CA ARG A 172 -11.93 7.88 -3.17
C ARG A 172 -10.91 6.97 -3.85
N GLU A 173 -9.85 7.56 -4.38
CA GLU A 173 -8.74 6.87 -5.00
C GLU A 173 -8.01 5.98 -3.99
N HIS A 174 -8.12 6.28 -2.69
CA HIS A 174 -7.61 5.45 -1.61
C HIS A 174 -8.50 4.23 -1.30
N GLU A 175 -9.81 4.23 -1.61
CA GLU A 175 -10.71 3.11 -1.23
C GLU A 175 -10.22 1.72 -1.70
N PRO A 176 -9.65 1.55 -2.91
CA PRO A 176 -9.10 0.26 -3.35
C PRO A 176 -7.88 -0.22 -2.55
N ILE A 177 -7.14 0.68 -1.87
CA ILE A 177 -5.96 0.34 -1.04
C ILE A 177 -6.35 -0.55 0.15
N GLY A 178 -7.62 -0.54 0.58
CA GLY A 178 -8.07 -1.41 1.67
C GLY A 178 -7.97 -2.92 1.36
N ALA A 179 -7.84 -3.31 0.09
CA ALA A 179 -7.59 -4.68 -0.32
C ALA A 179 -6.10 -4.92 -0.61
N ILE A 180 -5.60 -6.10 -0.25
CA ILE A 180 -4.18 -6.45 -0.40
C ILE A 180 -3.66 -6.21 -1.83
N SER A 181 -4.38 -6.75 -2.81
CA SER A 181 -4.02 -6.60 -4.23
C SER A 181 -4.15 -5.16 -4.71
N GLY A 182 -5.08 -4.39 -4.12
CA GLY A 182 -5.26 -2.98 -4.43
C GLY A 182 -4.07 -2.14 -4.01
N CYS A 183 -3.51 -2.34 -2.80
CA CYS A 183 -2.26 -1.69 -2.39
C CYS A 183 -1.15 -1.82 -3.43
N LEU A 184 -0.94 -3.04 -3.94
CA LEU A 184 0.15 -3.35 -4.86
C LEU A 184 -0.04 -2.70 -6.23
N ASP A 185 -1.28 -2.54 -6.69
CA ASP A 185 -1.60 -1.85 -7.97
C ASP A 185 -1.22 -0.37 -8.00
N PHE A 186 -0.95 0.23 -6.84
CA PHE A 186 -0.47 1.62 -6.73
C PHE A 186 1.05 1.71 -6.65
N THR A 187 1.74 0.58 -6.51
CA THR A 187 3.20 0.53 -6.41
C THR A 187 3.82 0.35 -7.79
N ALA A 188 5.06 0.82 -7.98
CA ALA A 188 5.76 0.73 -9.26
C ALA A 188 5.95 -0.72 -9.75
N LEU A 189 6.23 -1.65 -8.84
CA LEU A 189 6.45 -3.06 -9.18
C LEU A 189 5.16 -3.90 -9.25
N GLY A 190 4.01 -3.35 -8.87
CA GLY A 190 2.76 -4.10 -8.91
C GLY A 190 2.74 -5.33 -7.99
N ARG A 191 1.94 -6.32 -8.38
CA ARG A 191 1.69 -7.58 -7.67
C ARG A 191 2.75 -8.65 -7.93
N GLN A 192 3.61 -8.44 -8.92
CA GLN A 192 4.61 -9.40 -9.38
C GLN A 192 3.96 -10.65 -9.97
N GLU A 193 2.95 -10.43 -10.82
CA GLU A 193 2.24 -11.49 -11.55
C GLU A 193 2.61 -11.43 -13.03
N ASP A 194 2.71 -12.58 -13.70
CA ASP A 194 3.17 -12.67 -15.10
C ASP A 194 2.21 -12.07 -16.15
N TRP A 195 0.96 -11.82 -15.77
CA TRP A 195 -0.05 -11.21 -16.62
C TRP A 195 -0.07 -9.68 -16.48
N GLU A 196 0.71 -9.12 -15.56
CA GLU A 196 0.80 -7.67 -15.39
C GLU A 196 1.53 -7.03 -16.57
N ASP A 197 0.90 -5.99 -17.11
CA ASP A 197 1.54 -5.12 -18.07
C ASP A 197 2.44 -4.10 -17.35
N SER A 198 3.73 -4.45 -17.26
CA SER A 198 4.79 -3.67 -16.61
C SER A 198 5.77 -3.09 -17.64
N PRO A 199 6.41 -1.94 -17.36
CA PRO A 199 7.45 -1.39 -18.24
C PRO A 199 8.63 -2.34 -18.44
N ASP A 200 9.25 -2.29 -19.62
CA ASP A 200 10.46 -3.05 -19.92
C ASP A 200 11.58 -2.71 -18.92
N GLY A 201 12.27 -3.75 -18.42
CA GLY A 201 13.37 -3.60 -17.47
C GLY A 201 12.97 -3.44 -16.00
N TYR A 202 11.67 -3.40 -15.68
CA TYR A 202 11.24 -3.45 -14.27
C TYR A 202 11.60 -4.81 -13.64
N PRO A 203 12.12 -4.84 -12.40
CA PRO A 203 12.37 -6.09 -11.68
C PRO A 203 11.09 -6.93 -11.57
N GLN A 204 11.20 -8.22 -11.89
CA GLN A 204 10.10 -9.17 -11.79
C GLN A 204 10.56 -10.50 -11.17
N VAL A 205 9.82 -10.97 -10.17
CA VAL A 205 10.02 -12.29 -9.56
C VAL A 205 9.01 -13.32 -10.09
N PRO A 206 9.26 -14.63 -9.95
CA PRO A 206 8.29 -15.65 -10.36
C PRO A 206 6.96 -15.50 -9.63
N ARG A 207 5.86 -15.77 -10.33
CA ARG A 207 4.50 -15.75 -9.77
C ARG A 207 4.42 -16.57 -8.47
N TYR A 208 3.74 -16.04 -7.45
CA TYR A 208 3.53 -16.67 -6.14
C TYR A 208 4.79 -16.97 -5.31
N SER A 209 6.00 -16.64 -5.78
CA SER A 209 7.24 -16.91 -5.04
C SER A 209 7.31 -16.20 -3.67
N TRP A 210 6.60 -15.08 -3.53
CA TRP A 210 6.48 -14.30 -2.30
C TRP A 210 5.32 -14.76 -1.40
N LEU A 211 4.39 -15.58 -1.91
CA LEU A 211 3.24 -16.10 -1.17
C LEU A 211 3.56 -17.50 -0.64
N LYS A 212 3.72 -17.62 0.68
CA LYS A 212 3.94 -18.89 1.38
C LYS A 212 2.87 -19.12 2.45
N ARG A 213 2.83 -20.33 3.01
CA ARG A 213 2.02 -20.57 4.20
C ARG A 213 2.59 -19.78 5.39
N HIS A 214 1.73 -19.43 6.34
CA HIS A 214 2.12 -18.60 7.49
C HIS A 214 3.33 -19.16 8.28
N ASP A 215 3.46 -20.48 8.36
CA ASP A 215 4.52 -21.24 9.02
C ASP A 215 5.82 -21.39 8.19
N GLU A 216 5.77 -21.09 6.89
CA GLU A 216 6.92 -21.20 5.97
C GLU A 216 7.72 -19.90 5.87
N TYR A 217 7.25 -18.87 6.56
CA TYR A 217 7.96 -17.62 6.69
C TYR A 217 8.98 -17.77 7.83
N GLY A 218 10.28 -17.75 7.48
CA GLY A 218 11.36 -17.73 8.47
C GLY A 218 11.22 -16.57 9.48
N PRO A 219 11.98 -16.57 10.58
CA PRO A 219 11.76 -15.69 11.73
C PRO A 219 11.73 -14.19 11.41
N THR A 220 12.35 -13.75 10.31
CA THR A 220 12.38 -12.36 9.84
C THR A 220 11.38 -12.01 8.74
N GLY A 221 10.67 -12.98 8.15
CA GLY A 221 9.59 -12.68 7.22
C GLY A 221 9.96 -11.87 5.96
N GLN A 222 11.22 -11.84 5.52
CA GLN A 222 11.62 -11.24 4.23
C GLN A 222 11.75 -12.30 3.14
N ALA A 223 11.36 -11.96 1.91
CA ALA A 223 11.77 -12.68 0.71
C ALA A 223 12.93 -11.89 0.08
N ALA A 224 14.07 -12.52 -0.13
CA ALA A 224 15.19 -11.89 -0.81
C ALA A 224 14.84 -11.72 -2.29
N ILE A 225 14.54 -10.50 -2.72
CA ILE A 225 14.53 -10.14 -4.14
C ILE A 225 15.98 -9.84 -4.50
N THR A 226 16.76 -10.89 -4.80
CA THR A 226 18.16 -10.74 -5.21
C THR A 226 18.22 -10.14 -6.61
N GLU A 227 18.96 -9.06 -6.70
CA GLU A 227 19.32 -8.34 -7.92
C GLU A 227 20.10 -9.29 -8.83
N SER A 228 19.49 -9.75 -9.92
CA SER A 228 20.21 -10.51 -10.94
C SER A 228 21.02 -9.51 -11.75
N ALA A 229 22.30 -9.36 -11.40
CA ALA A 229 23.25 -8.58 -12.18
C ALA A 229 23.37 -9.17 -13.59
N HIS A 230 22.77 -8.51 -14.58
CA HIS A 230 23.16 -8.70 -15.97
C HIS A 230 24.56 -8.10 -16.16
N HIS A 231 25.59 -8.93 -15.93
CA HIS A 231 26.89 -8.68 -16.53
C HIS A 231 26.75 -8.90 -18.04
N ALA A 232 26.99 -7.82 -18.78
CA ALA A 232 27.16 -7.81 -20.22
C ALA A 232 28.31 -8.76 -20.62
N ASN A 233 28.03 -9.68 -21.54
CA ASN A 233 29.08 -10.26 -22.36
C ASN A 233 29.29 -9.34 -23.56
N HIS A 234 30.36 -8.55 -23.48
CA HIS A 234 31.17 -8.27 -24.66
C HIS A 234 32.18 -9.40 -24.78
N ASP A 235 32.04 -10.20 -25.83
CA ASP A 235 33.10 -10.64 -26.74
C ASP A 235 32.47 -11.37 -27.94
#